data_AF-A0A2T6NT92-F1
#
_entry.id   AF-A0A2T6NT92-F1
#
_cell.length_a   1.000
_cell.length_b   1.000
_cell.length_c   1.000
_cell.angle_alpha   90.00
_cell.angle_beta   90.00
_cell.angle_gamma   90.00
#
_symmetry.space_group_name_H-M   'P 1'
#
loop_
_entity.id
_entity.type
_entity.pdbx_description
1 polymer ?
#
loop_
_entity_poly.entity_id
_entity_poly.type
_entity_poly.pdbx_seq_one_letter_code
_entity_poly.pdbx_strand_id
1 'polypeptide(L)'
;MDSSSIDLPGSEVESIVFDNGRLTIRFSRAIVIKTMSGSEERTRWWQAGALVYEAADLESAIPAFPCVCEGGDVGENVYTYRDMIPIPLESQGRARCDLKFDSSEERLQAWAEGVKLVMEDRPHYIEHLRKSN
;
A
#
# COMPACT_ATOMS: atom_id res chain seq x y z
N MET A 1 5.01 -6.71 20.15
CA MET A 1 3.66 -6.77 19.58
C MET A 1 3.83 -7.18 18.13
N ASP A 2 3.06 -8.18 17.67
CA ASP A 2 3.20 -8.69 16.31
C ASP A 2 2.83 -7.55 15.36
N SER A 3 3.62 -7.35 14.32
CA SER A 3 3.37 -6.30 13.34
C SER A 3 3.15 -6.92 11.97
N SER A 4 2.30 -6.27 11.18
CA SER A 4 2.06 -6.62 9.79
C SER A 4 2.10 -5.34 8.96
N SER A 5 2.70 -5.43 7.80
CA SER A 5 2.74 -4.33 6.83
C SER A 5 2.62 -4.88 5.41
N ILE A 6 2.04 -4.09 4.52
CA ILE A 6 2.25 -4.28 3.09
C ILE A 6 3.66 -3.79 2.75
N ASP A 7 4.39 -4.57 1.96
CA ASP A 7 5.60 -4.19 1.24
C ASP A 7 5.15 -3.70 -0.14
N LEU A 8 5.29 -2.39 -0.40
CA LEU A 8 4.81 -1.79 -1.66
C LEU A 8 5.56 -2.35 -2.88
N PRO A 9 6.90 -2.45 -2.87
CA PRO A 9 7.64 -3.03 -3.98
C PRO A 9 7.18 -4.47 -4.29
N GLY A 10 6.78 -4.70 -5.53
CA GLY A 10 6.32 -6.00 -6.01
C GLY A 10 4.85 -6.32 -5.68
N SER A 11 4.12 -5.41 -5.04
CA SER A 11 2.65 -5.51 -4.94
C SER A 11 1.99 -5.18 -6.28
N GLU A 12 0.99 -5.97 -6.67
CA GLU A 12 0.29 -5.83 -7.96
C GLU A 12 -1.00 -5.03 -7.80
N VAL A 13 -1.18 -4.01 -8.63
CA VAL A 13 -2.37 -3.16 -8.70
C VAL A 13 -3.17 -3.51 -9.94
N GLU A 14 -4.45 -3.84 -9.76
CA GLU A 14 -5.34 -4.20 -10.88
C GLU A 14 -6.15 -3.02 -11.41
N SER A 15 -6.44 -2.03 -10.57
CA SER A 15 -7.19 -0.85 -10.98
C SER A 15 -6.94 0.34 -10.06
N ILE A 16 -6.96 1.53 -10.64
CA ILE A 16 -6.94 2.80 -9.92
C ILE A 16 -8.14 3.61 -10.40
N VAL A 17 -9.01 4.00 -9.47
CA VAL A 17 -10.23 4.76 -9.76
C VAL A 17 -10.24 6.04 -8.95
N PHE A 18 -10.44 7.17 -9.63
CA PHE A 18 -10.71 8.45 -9.01
C PHE A 18 -12.09 8.94 -9.43
N ASP A 19 -13.03 9.00 -8.48
CA ASP A 19 -14.38 9.47 -8.73
C ASP A 19 -14.89 10.24 -7.50
N ASN A 20 -15.57 11.36 -7.70
CA ASN A 20 -16.19 12.16 -6.64
C ASN A 20 -15.29 12.44 -5.43
N GLY A 21 -14.00 12.76 -5.67
CA GLY A 21 -13.04 13.04 -4.60
C GLY A 21 -12.63 11.81 -3.81
N ARG A 22 -12.81 10.60 -4.34
CA ARG A 22 -12.36 9.35 -3.74
C ARG A 22 -11.37 8.66 -4.67
N LEU A 23 -10.14 8.48 -4.20
CA LEU A 23 -9.11 7.71 -4.89
C LEU A 23 -9.06 6.31 -4.29
N THR A 24 -9.26 5.29 -5.12
CA THR A 24 -9.17 3.89 -4.73
C THR A 24 -8.11 3.18 -5.56
N ILE A 25 -7.10 2.63 -4.89
CA ILE A 25 -6.01 1.84 -5.49
C ILE A 25 -6.25 0.40 -5.06
N ARG A 26 -6.63 -0.46 -6.01
CA ARG A 26 -6.99 -1.85 -5.73
C ARG A 26 -5.82 -2.77 -6.05
N PHE A 27 -5.34 -3.45 -5.01
CA PHE A 27 -4.32 -4.48 -5.12
C PHE A 27 -5.00 -5.83 -5.37
N SER A 28 -4.71 -6.45 -6.51
CA SER A 28 -4.99 -7.87 -6.71
C SER A 28 -4.09 -8.73 -5.81
N ARG A 29 -2.88 -8.23 -5.52
CA ARG A 29 -1.88 -8.91 -4.70
C ARG A 29 -0.99 -7.92 -3.96
N ALA A 30 -1.35 -7.58 -2.72
CA ALA A 30 -0.46 -6.86 -1.82
C ALA A 30 0.48 -7.85 -1.10
N ILE A 31 1.79 -7.59 -1.10
CA ILE A 31 2.78 -8.41 -0.39
C ILE A 31 2.74 -8.05 1.08
N VAL A 32 2.39 -8.99 1.96
CA VAL A 32 2.27 -8.75 3.40
C VAL A 32 3.44 -9.38 4.12
N ILE A 33 4.18 -8.57 4.88
CA ILE A 33 5.23 -9.03 5.79
C ILE A 33 4.68 -9.07 7.19
N LYS A 34 4.77 -10.24 7.84
CA LYS A 34 4.40 -10.41 9.25
C LYS A 34 5.64 -10.66 10.08
N THR A 35 5.77 -9.93 11.18
CA THR A 35 6.85 -10.07 12.15
C THR A 35 6.25 -10.46 13.50
N MET A 36 6.71 -11.59 14.05
CA MET A 36 6.25 -12.08 15.35
C MET A 36 7.08 -11.45 16.48
N SER A 37 6.42 -11.08 17.57
CA SER A 37 7.05 -10.50 18.76
C SER A 37 8.09 -11.45 19.34
N GLY A 38 9.30 -10.95 19.57
CA GLY A 38 10.36 -11.73 20.20
C GLY A 38 10.98 -12.81 19.29
N SER A 39 10.64 -12.81 17.99
CA SER A 39 11.29 -13.63 16.98
C SER A 39 11.86 -12.74 15.88
N GLU A 40 13.03 -13.13 15.36
CA GLU A 40 13.59 -12.52 14.15
C GLU A 40 12.95 -13.11 12.87
N GLU A 41 12.08 -14.11 13.05
CA GLU A 41 11.36 -14.76 11.96
C GLU A 41 10.32 -13.81 11.39
N ARG A 42 10.43 -13.60 10.08
CA ARG A 42 9.45 -12.87 9.28
C ARG A 42 8.84 -13.84 8.29
N THR A 43 7.56 -13.65 7.98
CA THR A 43 6.88 -14.43 6.95
C THR A 43 6.33 -13.50 5.89
N ARG A 44 6.42 -13.95 4.64
CA ARG A 44 5.86 -13.26 3.48
C ARG A 44 4.57 -13.96 3.08
N TRP A 45 3.56 -13.15 2.86
CA TRP A 45 2.22 -13.54 2.45
C TRP A 45 1.80 -12.66 1.29
N TRP A 46 0.72 -13.00 0.62
CA TRP A 46 0.00 -12.06 -0.21
C TRP A 46 -1.47 -12.03 0.16
N GLN A 47 -2.11 -10.88 -0.06
CA GLN A 47 -3.54 -10.71 0.17
C GLN A 47 -4.07 -9.59 -0.75
N ALA A 48 -5.28 -9.74 -1.26
CA ALA A 48 -5.96 -8.67 -1.99
C ALA A 48 -6.38 -7.54 -1.03
N GLY A 49 -6.59 -6.34 -1.57
CA GLY A 49 -7.07 -5.22 -0.77
C GLY A 49 -7.14 -3.92 -1.55
N ALA A 50 -7.53 -2.86 -0.86
CA ALA A 50 -7.61 -1.52 -1.44
C ALA A 50 -7.07 -0.47 -0.47
N LEU A 51 -6.27 0.45 -1.00
CA LEU A 51 -5.93 1.70 -0.32
C LEU A 51 -6.88 2.78 -0.82
N VAL A 52 -7.66 3.33 0.09
CA VAL A 52 -8.72 4.29 -0.20
C VAL A 52 -8.36 5.62 0.44
N TYR A 53 -8.38 6.67 -0.36
CA TYR A 53 -8.27 8.05 0.09
C TYR A 53 -9.61 8.78 -0.10
N GLU A 54 -10.05 9.48 0.94
CA GLU A 54 -11.32 10.22 0.96
C GLU A 54 -11.06 11.73 0.87
N ALA A 55 -11.95 12.47 0.20
CA ALA A 55 -11.77 13.89 -0.13
C ALA A 55 -10.39 14.16 -0.78
N ALA A 56 -10.03 13.31 -1.73
CA ALA A 56 -8.78 13.34 -2.44
C ALA A 56 -8.79 14.37 -3.57
N ASP A 57 -7.65 15.04 -3.73
CA ASP A 57 -7.30 15.91 -4.86
C ASP A 57 -6.09 15.30 -5.58
N LEU A 58 -6.25 15.03 -6.88
CA LEU A 58 -5.28 14.30 -7.68
C LEU A 58 -4.31 15.30 -8.34
N GLU A 59 -3.02 15.18 -8.03
CA GLU A 59 -1.97 16.08 -8.53
C GLU A 59 -1.30 15.58 -9.81
N SER A 60 -1.57 14.33 -10.22
CA SER A 60 -0.97 13.71 -11.40
C SER A 60 -1.99 12.91 -12.24
N ALA A 61 -1.57 12.44 -13.41
CA ALA A 61 -2.40 11.51 -14.18
C ALA A 61 -2.44 10.13 -13.51
N ILE A 62 -3.57 9.42 -13.65
CA ILE A 62 -3.64 8.01 -13.23
C ILE A 62 -2.78 7.20 -14.20
N PRO A 63 -1.80 6.40 -13.71
CA PRO A 63 -0.96 5.58 -14.57
C PRO A 63 -1.78 4.47 -15.23
N ALA A 64 -1.24 3.88 -16.29
CA ALA A 64 -1.83 2.69 -16.89
C ALA A 64 -1.86 1.52 -15.87
N PHE A 65 -2.91 0.70 -15.95
CA PHE A 65 -3.09 -0.48 -15.12
C PHE A 65 -3.64 -1.65 -15.97
N PRO A 66 -3.41 -2.92 -15.56
CA PRO A 66 -2.72 -3.35 -14.34
C PRO A 66 -1.22 -3.05 -14.35
N CYS A 67 -0.64 -2.86 -13.17
CA CYS A 67 0.76 -2.48 -12.98
C CYS A 67 1.35 -3.02 -11.67
N VAL A 68 2.67 -3.01 -11.54
CA VAL A 68 3.40 -3.41 -10.33
C VAL A 68 3.92 -2.17 -9.62
N CYS A 69 3.64 -2.07 -8.32
CA CYS A 69 4.15 -0.99 -7.50
C CYS A 69 5.66 -1.17 -7.26
N GLU A 70 6.42 -0.12 -7.47
CA GLU A 70 7.87 -0.09 -7.21
C GLU A 70 8.20 0.43 -5.81
N GLY A 71 7.22 1.02 -5.13
CA GLY A 71 7.41 1.74 -3.89
C GLY A 71 6.84 3.14 -3.93
N GLY A 72 7.29 3.98 -3.01
CA GLY A 72 6.82 5.33 -2.80
C GLY A 72 6.32 5.58 -1.38
N ASP A 73 5.61 6.69 -1.21
CA ASP A 73 5.24 7.20 0.10
C ASP A 73 3.72 7.18 0.30
N VAL A 74 3.29 6.61 1.42
CA VAL A 74 1.92 6.74 1.95
C VAL A 74 2.00 7.59 3.20
N GLY A 75 1.38 8.77 3.16
CA GLY A 75 1.38 9.72 4.27
C GLY A 75 0.05 9.75 5.01
N GLU A 76 0.10 9.84 6.34
CA GLU A 76 -1.05 10.12 7.20
C GLU A 76 -0.64 11.02 8.37
N ASN A 77 -1.31 12.17 8.50
CA ASN A 77 -1.00 13.23 9.45
C ASN A 77 0.48 13.63 9.45
N VAL A 78 1.22 13.21 10.47
CA VAL A 78 2.66 13.50 10.65
C VAL A 78 3.56 12.34 10.23
N TYR A 79 2.99 11.19 9.87
CA TYR A 79 3.70 9.99 9.48
C TYR A 79 3.82 9.89 7.97
N THR A 80 4.95 9.36 7.53
CA THR A 80 5.19 8.97 6.14
C THR A 80 5.76 7.56 6.15
N TYR A 81 5.03 6.63 5.58
CA TYR A 81 5.47 5.26 5.39
C TYR A 81 6.09 5.14 4.02
N ARG A 82 7.40 4.86 3.99
CA ARG A 82 8.17 4.69 2.75
C ARG A 82 8.22 3.21 2.40
N ASP A 83 7.85 2.90 1.17
CA ASP A 83 7.84 1.56 0.57
C ASP A 83 7.02 0.52 1.35
N MET A 84 6.16 0.96 2.26
CA MET A 84 5.35 0.09 3.10
C MET A 84 4.03 0.75 3.52
N ILE A 85 3.03 -0.06 3.89
CA ILE A 85 1.77 0.41 4.51
C ILE A 85 1.51 -0.40 5.79
N PRO A 86 1.26 0.20 6.96
CA PRO A 86 1.01 -0.57 8.17
C PRO A 86 -0.35 -1.26 8.09
N ILE A 87 -0.49 -2.43 8.71
CA ILE A 87 -1.76 -3.13 8.82
C ILE A 87 -2.16 -3.20 10.30
N PRO A 88 -3.33 -2.66 10.70
CA PRO A 88 -4.24 -1.85 9.89
C PRO A 88 -3.69 -0.44 9.63
N LEU A 89 -4.17 0.20 8.56
CA LEU A 89 -4.06 1.64 8.34
C LEU A 89 -5.46 2.22 8.23
N GLU A 90 -5.80 3.12 9.14
CA GLU A 90 -7.01 3.92 9.07
C GLU A 90 -6.75 5.24 9.78
N SER A 91 -6.94 6.34 9.06
CA SER A 91 -6.68 7.68 9.58
C SER A 91 -7.63 8.70 8.96
N GLN A 92 -8.04 9.66 9.79
CA GLN A 92 -8.82 10.82 9.41
C GLN A 92 -7.92 12.05 9.56
N GLY A 93 -7.97 12.95 8.58
CA GLY A 93 -7.05 14.09 8.49
C GLY A 93 -6.12 13.99 7.27
N ARG A 94 -5.10 14.84 7.25
CA ARG A 94 -4.24 15.01 6.07
C ARG A 94 -3.60 13.70 5.66
N ALA A 95 -3.85 13.25 4.44
CA ALA A 95 -3.24 12.06 3.87
C ALA A 95 -2.56 12.37 2.53
N ARG A 96 -1.56 11.56 2.17
CA ARG A 96 -0.82 11.69 0.91
C ARG A 96 -0.65 10.34 0.24
N CYS A 97 -0.84 10.31 -1.07
CA CYS A 97 -0.41 9.23 -1.95
C CYS A 97 0.74 9.75 -2.82
N ASP A 98 1.84 9.00 -2.88
CA ASP A 98 2.93 9.29 -3.80
C ASP A 98 3.63 7.98 -4.23
N LEU A 99 3.01 7.25 -5.16
CA LEU A 99 3.43 5.90 -5.55
C LEU A 99 4.03 5.83 -6.96
N LYS A 100 5.01 4.95 -7.15
CA LYS A 100 5.69 4.68 -8.43
C LYS A 100 5.33 3.28 -8.96
N PHE A 101 5.24 3.13 -10.28
CA PHE A 101 4.84 1.87 -10.95
C PHE A 101 5.71 1.53 -12.19
N ASP A 102 5.88 0.23 -12.46
CA ASP A 102 6.45 -0.36 -13.69
C ASP A 102 7.76 0.24 -14.24
N SER A 103 8.69 0.63 -13.36
CA SER A 103 9.97 1.27 -13.71
C SER A 103 9.83 2.56 -14.52
N SER A 104 8.64 3.14 -14.53
CA SER A 104 8.34 4.42 -15.16
C SER A 104 8.70 5.56 -14.21
N GLU A 105 9.10 6.71 -14.74
CA GLU A 105 9.27 7.92 -13.92
C GLU A 105 7.93 8.56 -13.53
N GLU A 106 6.80 7.99 -13.97
CA GLU A 106 5.46 8.46 -13.63
C GLU A 106 5.09 8.08 -12.20
N ARG A 107 4.37 9.00 -11.53
CA ARG A 107 3.97 8.86 -10.13
C ARG A 107 2.49 9.14 -9.99
N LEU A 108 1.80 8.34 -9.18
CA LEU A 108 0.44 8.63 -8.72
C LEU A 108 0.53 9.51 -7.47
N GLN A 109 0.15 10.78 -7.61
CA GLN A 109 0.27 11.78 -6.55
C GLN A 109 -1.11 12.34 -6.20
N ALA A 110 -1.44 12.34 -4.91
CA ALA A 110 -2.69 12.92 -4.41
C ALA A 110 -2.55 13.39 -2.96
N TRP A 111 -3.30 14.44 -2.60
CA TRP A 111 -3.61 14.78 -1.22
C TRP A 111 -5.03 14.35 -0.88
N ALA A 112 -5.34 14.14 0.40
CA ALA A 112 -6.65 13.73 0.86
C ALA A 112 -6.91 14.12 2.33
N GLU A 113 -8.14 13.96 2.80
CA GLU A 113 -8.57 14.17 4.19
C GLU A 113 -8.85 12.87 4.95
N GLY A 114 -8.52 11.73 4.37
CA GLY A 114 -8.51 10.45 5.05
C GLY A 114 -7.82 9.38 4.21
N VAL A 115 -7.31 8.36 4.89
CA VAL A 115 -6.76 7.17 4.24
C VAL A 115 -7.16 5.92 5.02
N LYS A 116 -7.55 4.87 4.29
CA LYS A 116 -7.90 3.58 4.85
C LYS A 116 -7.40 2.45 3.97
N LEU A 117 -6.75 1.48 4.61
CA LEU A 117 -6.43 0.20 4.00
C LEU A 117 -7.54 -0.80 4.33
N VAL A 118 -8.17 -1.35 3.30
CA VAL A 118 -9.18 -2.40 3.41
C VAL A 118 -8.57 -3.69 2.86
N MET A 119 -8.28 -4.65 3.74
CA MET A 119 -7.80 -5.97 3.31
C MET A 119 -8.99 -6.85 2.93
N GLU A 120 -8.90 -7.51 1.78
CA GLU A 120 -9.93 -8.39 1.24
C GLU A 120 -9.45 -9.85 1.29
N ASP A 121 -10.41 -10.77 1.17
CA ASP A 121 -10.12 -12.22 1.15
C ASP A 121 -9.27 -12.71 2.33
N ARG A 122 -8.68 -13.90 2.19
CA ARG A 122 -7.80 -14.50 3.19
C ARG A 122 -6.35 -14.31 2.74
N PRO A 123 -5.40 -14.02 3.65
CA PRO A 123 -3.99 -13.99 3.30
C PRO A 123 -3.50 -15.39 2.92
N HIS A 124 -2.69 -15.45 1.87
CA HIS A 124 -2.07 -16.66 1.35
C HIS A 124 -0.58 -16.67 1.68
N TYR A 125 -0.11 -17.76 2.27
CA TYR A 125 1.29 -17.93 2.64
C TYR A 125 2.18 -18.03 1.40
N ILE A 126 3.33 -17.34 1.42
CA ILE A 126 4.38 -17.50 0.39
C ILE A 126 5.56 -18.25 0.99
N GLU A 127 6.22 -17.68 1.99
CA GLU A 127 7.46 -18.25 2.55
C GLU A 127 7.82 -17.68 3.93
N HIS A 128 8.75 -18.36 4.61
CA HIS A 128 9.50 -17.81 5.73
C HIS A 128 10.69 -17.03 5.18
N LEU A 129 10.80 -15.76 5.56
CA LEU A 129 11.94 -14.93 5.21
C LEU A 129 13.10 -15.25 6.13
N ARG A 130 14.16 -15.82 5.55
CA ARG A 130 15.40 -16.06 6.28
C ARG A 130 16.14 -14.75 6.49
N LYS A 131 16.91 -14.64 7.57
CA LYS A 131 17.90 -13.56 7.70
C LYS A 131 18.85 -13.64 6.51
N SER A 132 18.99 -12.52 5.80
CA SER A 132 20.15 -12.31 4.94
C SER A 132 21.32 -12.01 5.89
N ASN A 133 22.32 -12.89 5.91
CA ASN A 133 23.58 -12.67 6.62
C ASN A 133 24.36 -11.52 5.98
#